data_AF-A0AB34JEC5-F1
#
_entry.id   AF-A0AB34JEC5-F1
#
_cell.length_a   1.000
_cell.length_b   1.000
_cell.length_c   1.000
_cell.angle_alpha   90.00
_cell.angle_beta   90.00
_cell.angle_gamma   90.00
#
_symmetry.space_group_name_H-M   'P 1'
#
loop_
_entity.id
_entity.type
_entity.pdbx_description
1 polymer ?
#
loop_
_entity_poly.entity_id
_entity_poly.type
_entity_poly.pdbx_seq_one_letter_code
_entity_poly.pdbx_strand_id
1 'polypeptide(L)'
;MLLHLALSCAIVRPTPPPQRPTAVSLDRRTAVRTFGSLAALPLLTASAVAAKDKGYLTLSEYQALKQQEKAEEKLYGQFEALRLRASQTKEFDALAAKDDFTGISKLALAWDSSIRKDLLEQASSALVGQAKEDGGRINKEVLNDLKALDKLAKAAKKDDVPEASAKLRDDLLAFVALTPQKLTDKFGVSDL
;
A
#
# COMPACT_ATOMS: atom_id res chain seq x y z
N MET A 1 -63.22 -9.69 12.30
CA MET A 1 -63.87 -8.46 12.79
C MET A 1 -62.79 -7.56 13.40
N LEU A 2 -62.78 -6.28 13.02
CA LEU A 2 -62.15 -5.10 13.68
C LEU A 2 -60.60 -5.18 13.87
N LEU A 3 -59.74 -4.66 12.99
CA LEU A 3 -59.59 -3.28 12.51
C LEU A 3 -59.35 -2.29 13.67
N HIS A 4 -58.08 -1.98 13.95
CA HIS A 4 -57.68 -0.76 14.64
C HIS A 4 -56.60 -0.05 13.83
N LEU A 5 -56.93 1.18 13.52
CA LEU A 5 -56.31 2.12 12.61
C LEU A 5 -56.04 3.39 13.43
N ALA A 6 -54.80 3.88 13.47
CA ALA A 6 -54.41 5.24 13.87
C ALA A 6 -52.94 5.38 13.43
N LEU A 7 -52.51 6.15 12.42
CA LEU A 7 -52.84 7.48 11.90
C LEU A 7 -52.41 8.65 12.81
N SER A 8 -51.61 9.54 12.20
CA SER A 8 -51.27 10.93 12.57
C SER A 8 -50.14 11.12 13.60
N CYS A 9 -49.19 12.05 13.48
CA CYS A 9 -48.95 13.15 12.54
C CYS A 9 -47.46 13.57 12.59
N ALA A 10 -47.01 14.18 11.49
CA ALA A 10 -45.66 14.70 11.26
C ALA A 10 -45.30 15.92 12.14
N ILE A 11 -44.00 16.10 12.47
CA ILE A 11 -43.43 17.42 12.77
C ILE A 11 -42.14 17.62 11.99
N VAL A 12 -42.17 18.71 11.23
CA VAL A 12 -41.21 19.23 10.26
C VAL A 12 -40.05 19.95 10.97
N ARG A 13 -38.84 19.84 10.38
CA ARG A 13 -37.61 20.56 10.73
C ARG A 13 -37.78 22.09 10.73
N PRO A 14 -37.04 22.79 11.61
CA PRO A 14 -36.56 24.15 11.33
C PRO A 14 -35.05 24.15 11.02
N THR A 15 -34.74 24.56 9.80
CA THR A 15 -33.41 24.97 9.30
C THR A 15 -33.11 26.40 9.78
N PRO A 16 -31.93 26.72 10.32
CA PRO A 16 -31.47 28.10 10.41
C PRO A 16 -30.71 28.56 9.14
N PRO A 17 -30.83 29.84 8.75
CA PRO A 17 -30.37 30.40 7.48
C PRO A 17 -28.84 30.63 7.39
N PRO A 18 -28.30 30.85 6.16
CA PRO A 18 -26.89 31.12 5.92
C PRO A 18 -26.50 32.56 6.25
N GLN A 19 -25.27 32.77 6.74
CA GLN A 19 -24.63 34.09 6.81
C GLN A 19 -23.21 34.04 6.19
N ARG A 20 -22.98 34.94 5.23
CA ARG A 20 -21.71 35.40 4.63
C ARG A 20 -21.92 36.89 4.29
N PRO A 21 -20.88 37.69 4.00
CA PRO A 21 -19.48 37.72 4.46
C PRO A 21 -19.12 39.15 4.96
N THR A 22 -17.83 39.53 4.98
CA THR A 22 -17.15 40.76 5.47
C THR A 22 -16.58 40.55 6.89
N ALA A 23 -15.31 40.82 7.20
CA ALA A 23 -14.42 41.86 6.71
C ALA A 23 -12.97 41.39 6.50
N VAL A 24 -12.35 42.01 5.51
CA VAL A 24 -10.91 42.11 5.29
C VAL A 24 -10.33 42.97 6.41
N SER A 25 -9.44 42.41 7.23
CA SER A 25 -8.55 43.20 8.08
C SER A 25 -7.14 43.06 7.55
N LEU A 26 -6.76 44.04 6.74
CA LEU A 26 -5.45 44.26 6.17
C LEU A 26 -4.65 45.04 7.21
N ASP A 27 -3.95 44.35 8.11
CA ASP A 27 -3.06 45.03 9.05
C ASP A 27 -1.69 45.23 8.42
N ARG A 28 -1.36 46.52 8.26
CA ARG A 28 -0.27 47.08 7.48
C ARG A 28 0.53 47.93 8.44
N ARG A 29 1.50 47.34 9.14
CA ARG A 29 2.66 48.06 9.72
C ARG A 29 3.77 47.07 10.07
N THR A 30 4.80 46.96 9.23
CA THR A 30 6.11 47.64 9.36
C THR A 30 6.95 47.13 10.53
N ALA A 31 7.90 46.24 10.22
CA ALA A 31 9.18 46.16 10.93
C ALA A 31 10.27 45.78 9.93
N VAL A 32 10.68 46.77 9.14
CA VAL A 32 11.96 46.77 8.41
C VAL A 32 13.05 46.98 9.45
N ARG A 33 13.93 45.99 9.64
CA ARG A 33 15.30 46.22 10.09
C ARG A 33 16.25 45.42 9.21
N THR A 34 16.71 46.12 8.19
CA THR A 34 17.87 45.85 7.36
C THR A 34 19.15 46.09 8.16
N PHE A 35 20.10 45.16 8.11
CA PHE A 35 21.58 45.31 8.08
C PHE A 35 22.09 43.86 8.00
N GLY A 36 22.89 43.39 7.04
CA GLY A 36 23.74 44.04 6.05
C GLY A 36 25.09 43.30 6.03
N SER A 37 25.56 42.95 4.83
CA SER A 37 26.91 42.40 4.47
C SER A 37 27.00 40.86 4.40
N LEU A 38 26.96 40.24 3.22
CA LEU A 38 27.95 40.16 2.13
C LEU A 38 28.98 39.02 2.31
N ALA A 39 28.91 38.09 1.35
CA ALA A 39 29.99 37.29 0.79
C ALA A 39 30.69 36.25 1.69
N ALA A 40 30.34 34.97 1.50
CA ALA A 40 31.28 33.95 1.01
C ALA A 40 30.50 32.67 0.67
N LEU A 41 30.40 32.39 -0.63
CA LEU A 41 30.26 31.04 -1.15
C LEU A 41 31.48 30.23 -0.68
N PRO A 42 31.26 29.05 -0.09
CA PRO A 42 32.02 27.92 -0.58
C PRO A 42 31.03 26.81 -0.99
N LEU A 43 31.02 26.60 -2.30
CA LEU A 43 30.87 25.29 -2.93
C LEU A 43 29.69 24.47 -2.37
N LEU A 44 28.50 24.79 -2.90
CA LEU A 44 27.62 23.70 -3.32
C LEU A 44 28.50 22.69 -4.06
N THR A 45 28.67 21.49 -3.51
CA THR A 45 28.78 20.32 -4.36
C THR A 45 27.42 20.14 -5.01
N ALA A 46 27.11 21.04 -5.94
CA ALA A 46 26.27 20.73 -7.05
C ALA A 46 26.93 19.51 -7.67
N SER A 47 26.37 18.32 -7.42
CA SER A 47 26.41 17.31 -8.46
C SER A 47 25.93 18.04 -9.70
N ALA A 48 26.86 18.37 -10.58
CA ALA A 48 26.57 18.76 -11.92
C ALA A 48 25.71 17.62 -12.48
N VAL A 49 24.40 17.79 -12.40
CA VAL A 49 23.49 17.24 -13.39
C VAL A 49 23.93 17.97 -14.65
N ALA A 50 24.95 17.38 -15.29
CA ALA A 50 25.34 17.73 -16.62
C ALA A 50 24.05 17.73 -17.43
N ALA A 51 23.68 18.91 -17.92
CA ALA A 51 22.62 19.06 -18.89
C ALA A 51 22.89 18.01 -19.97
N LYS A 52 22.03 16.98 -20.03
CA LYS A 52 22.15 15.93 -21.03
C LYS A 52 21.92 16.60 -22.37
N ASP A 53 23.02 16.90 -23.05
CA ASP A 53 23.04 17.05 -24.49
C ASP A 53 22.20 15.91 -25.07
N LYS A 54 21.42 16.20 -26.10
CA LYS A 54 20.65 15.22 -26.88
C LYS A 54 21.60 14.33 -27.71
N GLY A 55 22.69 13.87 -27.11
CA GLY A 55 23.63 12.92 -27.64
C GLY A 55 23.11 11.51 -27.43
N TYR A 56 23.31 10.68 -28.45
CA TYR A 56 23.01 9.25 -28.38
C TYR A 56 23.61 8.64 -27.11
N LEU A 57 22.81 7.86 -26.38
CA LEU A 57 23.27 7.08 -25.23
C LEU A 57 24.47 6.23 -25.66
N THR A 58 25.52 6.22 -24.83
CA THR A 58 26.61 5.28 -25.00
C THR A 58 26.08 3.85 -24.84
N LEU A 59 26.75 2.87 -25.46
CA LEU A 59 26.33 1.46 -25.38
C LEU A 59 26.24 0.97 -23.92
N SER A 60 27.11 1.46 -23.03
CA SER A 60 27.06 1.18 -21.59
C SER A 60 25.84 1.80 -20.89
N GLU A 61 25.47 3.03 -21.22
CA GLU A 61 24.28 3.67 -20.64
C GLU A 61 22.99 3.01 -21.14
N TYR A 62 22.95 2.59 -22.42
CA TYR A 62 21.84 1.83 -22.95
C TYR A 62 21.67 0.47 -22.25
N GLN A 63 22.78 -0.26 -22.04
CA GLN A 63 22.76 -1.52 -21.30
C GLN A 63 22.30 -1.33 -19.85
N ALA A 64 22.78 -0.29 -19.17
CA ALA A 64 22.36 0.02 -17.80
C ALA A 64 20.85 0.30 -17.73
N LEU A 65 20.31 1.10 -18.66
CA LEU A 65 18.87 1.36 -18.76
C LEU A 65 18.07 0.08 -19.01
N LYS A 66 18.56 -0.81 -19.89
CA LYS A 66 17.89 -2.08 -20.17
C LYS A 66 17.91 -3.04 -18.98
N GLN A 67 18.99 -3.07 -18.20
CA GLN A 67 19.04 -3.88 -16.97
C GLN A 67 18.13 -3.31 -15.90
N GLN A 68 18.09 -1.98 -15.75
CA GLN A 68 17.17 -1.32 -14.84
C GLN A 68 15.71 -1.62 -15.21
N GLU A 69 15.36 -1.52 -16.50
CA GLU A 69 14.03 -1.83 -17.00
C GLU A 69 13.61 -3.28 -16.68
N LYS A 70 14.50 -4.26 -16.86
CA LYS A 70 14.23 -5.66 -16.48
C LYS A 70 14.04 -5.84 -14.97
N ALA A 71 14.82 -5.12 -14.16
CA ALA A 71 14.67 -5.17 -12.71
C ALA A 71 13.33 -4.57 -12.26
N GLU A 72 12.92 -3.46 -12.86
CA GLU A 72 11.62 -2.81 -12.62
C GLU A 72 10.45 -3.71 -13.05
N GLU A 73 10.55 -4.36 -14.22
CA GLU A 73 9.55 -5.32 -14.71
C GLU A 73 9.43 -6.53 -13.77
N LYS A 74 10.57 -7.10 -13.33
CA LYS A 74 10.59 -8.20 -12.37
C LYS A 74 9.93 -7.79 -11.04
N LEU A 75 10.24 -6.59 -10.55
CA LEU A 75 9.65 -6.07 -9.31
C LEU A 75 8.15 -5.90 -9.46
N TYR A 76 7.68 -5.34 -10.56
CA TYR A 76 6.24 -5.24 -10.85
C TYR A 76 5.58 -6.63 -10.90
N GLY A 77 6.21 -7.60 -11.55
CA GLY A 77 5.76 -8.99 -11.57
C GLY A 77 5.64 -9.63 -10.18
N GLN A 78 6.48 -9.24 -9.21
CA GLN A 78 6.36 -9.68 -7.82
C GLN A 78 5.12 -9.10 -7.13
N PHE A 79 4.81 -7.82 -7.35
CA PHE A 79 3.58 -7.20 -6.83
C PHE A 79 2.33 -7.83 -7.43
N GLU A 80 2.32 -8.13 -8.73
CA GLU A 80 1.19 -8.83 -9.37
C GLU A 80 1.05 -10.28 -8.88
N ALA A 81 2.17 -10.98 -8.67
CA ALA A 81 2.13 -12.30 -8.04
C ALA A 81 1.54 -12.23 -6.61
N LEU A 82 1.89 -11.22 -5.82
CA LEU A 82 1.31 -10.98 -4.49
C LEU A 82 -0.19 -10.68 -4.55
N ARG A 83 -0.64 -9.87 -5.52
CA ARG A 83 -2.06 -9.61 -5.77
C ARG A 83 -2.82 -10.89 -6.10
N LEU A 84 -2.25 -11.75 -6.95
CA LEU A 84 -2.84 -13.06 -7.26
C LEU A 84 -2.93 -13.94 -6.01
N ARG A 85 -1.85 -14.00 -5.21
CA ARG A 85 -1.83 -14.76 -3.95
C ARG A 85 -2.86 -14.27 -2.94
N ALA A 86 -3.08 -12.96 -2.83
CA ALA A 86 -4.12 -12.41 -1.98
C ALA A 86 -5.51 -12.95 -2.36
N SER A 87 -5.80 -13.16 -3.65
CA SER A 87 -7.07 -13.76 -4.09
C SER A 87 -7.21 -15.26 -3.75
N GLN A 88 -6.10 -15.93 -3.45
CA GLN A 88 -6.03 -17.36 -3.09
C GLN A 88 -6.22 -17.62 -1.60
N THR A 89 -6.34 -16.61 -0.74
CA THR A 89 -6.51 -16.81 0.72
C THR A 89 -7.77 -17.59 1.08
N LYS A 90 -8.80 -17.56 0.22
CA LYS A 90 -10.00 -18.40 0.31
C LYS A 90 -9.72 -19.91 0.33
N GLU A 91 -8.52 -20.34 -0.06
CA GLU A 91 -8.08 -21.74 0.10
C GLU A 91 -8.03 -22.17 1.56
N PHE A 92 -7.70 -21.25 2.50
CA PHE A 92 -7.77 -21.53 3.93
C PHE A 92 -9.20 -21.82 4.37
N ASP A 93 -10.17 -21.05 3.89
CA ASP A 93 -11.59 -21.23 4.19
C ASP A 93 -12.10 -22.55 3.62
N ALA A 94 -11.68 -22.90 2.41
CA ALA A 94 -12.03 -24.16 1.77
C ALA A 94 -11.47 -25.38 2.52
N LEU A 95 -10.29 -25.27 3.11
CA LEU A 95 -9.70 -26.31 3.96
C LEU A 95 -10.41 -26.39 5.32
N ALA A 96 -10.75 -25.23 5.92
CA ALA A 96 -11.52 -25.17 7.15
C ALA A 96 -12.92 -25.79 6.99
N ALA A 97 -13.59 -25.51 5.87
CA ALA A 97 -14.89 -26.10 5.55
C ALA A 97 -14.86 -27.64 5.53
N LYS A 98 -13.73 -28.23 5.12
CA LYS A 98 -13.49 -29.69 5.05
C LYS A 98 -12.90 -30.27 6.34
N ASP A 99 -12.74 -29.47 7.40
CA ASP A 99 -12.07 -29.84 8.65
C ASP A 99 -10.62 -30.35 8.42
N ASP A 100 -9.97 -29.91 7.34
CA ASP A 100 -8.58 -30.27 7.01
C ASP A 100 -7.60 -29.30 7.67
N PHE A 101 -7.47 -29.41 8.99
CA PHE A 101 -6.55 -28.58 9.78
C PHE A 101 -5.08 -28.84 9.43
N THR A 102 -4.74 -30.07 9.02
CA THR A 102 -3.38 -30.38 8.58
C THR A 102 -3.04 -29.63 7.29
N GLY A 103 -4.00 -29.54 6.37
CA GLY A 103 -3.91 -28.73 5.17
C GLY A 103 -3.68 -27.25 5.48
N ILE A 104 -4.44 -26.68 6.42
CA ILE A 104 -4.30 -25.26 6.83
C ILE A 104 -2.88 -24.98 7.34
N SER A 105 -2.37 -25.80 8.28
CA SER A 105 -1.00 -25.65 8.81
C SER A 105 0.07 -25.77 7.72
N LYS A 106 -0.07 -26.76 6.82
CA LYS A 106 0.87 -26.94 5.70
C LYS A 106 0.84 -25.76 4.73
N LEU A 107 -0.36 -25.25 4.42
CA LEU A 107 -0.53 -24.11 3.54
C LEU A 107 0.09 -22.85 4.15
N ALA A 108 -0.14 -22.60 5.44
CA ALA A 108 0.44 -21.47 6.16
C ALA A 108 1.99 -21.51 6.15
N LEU A 109 2.58 -22.68 6.38
CA LEU A 109 4.04 -22.88 6.30
C LEU A 109 4.58 -22.72 4.88
N ALA A 110 3.86 -23.23 3.87
CA ALA A 110 4.22 -23.07 2.47
C ALA A 110 4.15 -21.60 2.02
N TRP A 111 3.21 -20.83 2.56
CA TRP A 111 3.09 -19.39 2.29
C TRP A 111 4.18 -18.58 2.99
N ASP A 112 4.66 -18.99 4.18
CA ASP A 112 5.83 -18.37 4.81
C ASP A 112 7.08 -18.48 3.91
N SER A 113 7.33 -19.63 3.29
CA SER A 113 8.45 -19.77 2.36
C SER A 113 8.19 -19.07 1.03
N SER A 114 7.14 -19.46 0.32
CA SER A 114 6.95 -19.07 -1.09
C SER A 114 6.39 -17.66 -1.31
N ILE A 115 5.72 -17.07 -0.31
CA ILE A 115 5.14 -15.73 -0.42
C ILE A 115 5.95 -14.77 0.41
N ARG A 116 6.08 -15.01 1.72
CA ARG A 116 6.73 -14.05 2.61
C ARG A 116 8.21 -13.90 2.30
N LYS A 117 8.98 -14.99 2.27
CA LYS A 117 10.43 -14.95 1.99
C LYS A 117 10.74 -14.69 0.52
N ASP A 118 10.06 -15.39 -0.39
CA ASP A 118 10.43 -15.32 -1.81
C ASP A 118 9.87 -14.09 -2.54
N LEU A 119 8.67 -13.62 -2.21
CA LEU A 119 8.05 -12.48 -2.90
C LEU A 119 8.11 -11.20 -2.07
N LEU A 120 7.64 -11.26 -0.83
CA LEU A 120 7.40 -10.09 0.01
C LEU A 120 8.70 -9.46 0.51
N GLU A 121 9.66 -10.27 0.99
CA GLU A 121 10.99 -9.77 1.38
C GLU A 121 11.76 -9.19 0.18
N GLN A 122 11.69 -9.84 -0.99
CA GLN A 122 12.34 -9.35 -2.20
C GLN A 122 11.72 -8.02 -2.66
N ALA A 123 10.40 -7.94 -2.78
CA ALA A 123 9.72 -6.70 -3.17
C ALA A 123 9.96 -5.58 -2.15
N SER A 124 9.93 -5.89 -0.85
CA SER A 124 10.14 -4.92 0.23
C SER A 124 11.56 -4.35 0.21
N SER A 125 12.56 -5.18 -0.11
CA SER A 125 13.95 -4.74 -0.22
C SER A 125 14.20 -3.74 -1.36
N ALA A 126 13.35 -3.77 -2.39
CA ALA A 126 13.40 -2.86 -3.54
C ALA A 126 12.61 -1.56 -3.33
N LEU A 127 11.76 -1.48 -2.29
CA LEU A 127 11.09 -0.24 -1.90
C LEU A 127 12.08 0.75 -1.27
N VAL A 128 11.71 2.03 -1.29
CA VAL A 128 12.51 3.14 -0.74
C VAL A 128 11.67 4.07 0.12
N GLY A 129 12.32 4.81 1.03
CA GLY A 129 11.65 5.76 1.93
C GLY A 129 10.58 5.11 2.80
N GLN A 130 9.46 5.80 3.02
CA GLN A 130 8.36 5.34 3.88
C GLN A 130 7.78 3.99 3.42
N ALA A 131 7.69 3.75 2.11
CA ALA A 131 7.17 2.51 1.56
C ALA A 131 8.01 1.29 1.98
N LYS A 132 9.33 1.46 2.18
CA LYS A 132 10.19 0.39 2.69
C LYS A 132 9.89 0.05 4.14
N GLU A 133 9.66 1.06 4.97
CA GLU A 133 9.30 0.87 6.38
C GLU A 133 7.94 0.20 6.51
N ASP A 134 6.95 0.68 5.74
CA ASP A 134 5.62 0.06 5.69
C ASP A 134 5.69 -1.37 5.15
N GLY A 135 6.46 -1.61 4.08
CA GLY A 135 6.67 -2.94 3.55
C GLY A 135 7.32 -3.88 4.57
N GLY A 136 8.26 -3.37 5.38
CA GLY A 136 8.88 -4.11 6.49
C GLY A 136 7.92 -4.40 7.63
N ARG A 137 7.01 -3.48 7.95
CA ARG A 137 5.94 -3.67 8.95
C ARG A 137 4.94 -4.72 8.47
N ILE A 138 4.41 -4.58 7.25
CA ILE A 138 3.44 -5.51 6.68
C ILE A 138 4.03 -6.91 6.55
N ASN A 139 5.31 -7.04 6.18
CA ASN A 139 5.98 -8.34 6.17
C ASN A 139 5.93 -9.07 7.53
N LYS A 140 6.03 -8.32 8.64
CA LYS A 140 5.87 -8.89 9.99
C LYS A 140 4.42 -9.22 10.30
N GLU A 141 3.48 -8.41 9.87
CA GLU A 141 2.04 -8.63 10.03
C GLU A 141 1.62 -9.92 9.32
N VAL A 142 2.03 -10.10 8.05
CA VAL A 142 1.84 -11.34 7.28
C VAL A 142 2.42 -12.57 7.99
N LEU A 143 3.64 -12.48 8.56
CA LEU A 143 4.20 -13.58 9.35
C LEU A 143 3.33 -13.92 10.57
N ASN A 144 2.82 -12.92 11.26
CA ASN A 144 1.99 -13.11 12.44
C ASN A 144 0.64 -13.74 12.07
N ASP A 145 0.04 -13.31 10.96
CA ASP A 145 -1.22 -13.85 10.47
C ASP A 145 -1.07 -15.31 10.00
N LEU A 146 0.02 -15.66 9.31
CA LEU A 146 0.34 -17.05 8.97
C LEU A 146 0.54 -17.93 10.23
N LYS A 147 1.20 -17.40 11.26
CA LYS A 147 1.32 -18.09 12.55
C LYS A 147 -0.02 -18.23 13.27
N ALA A 148 -0.90 -17.23 13.15
CA ALA A 148 -2.23 -17.28 13.72
C ALA A 148 -3.05 -18.40 13.05
N LEU A 149 -3.02 -18.49 11.72
CA LEU A 149 -3.68 -19.57 10.97
C LEU A 149 -3.15 -20.96 11.37
N ASP A 150 -1.84 -21.15 11.50
CA ASP A 150 -1.26 -22.41 11.98
C ASP A 150 -1.69 -22.73 13.43
N LYS A 151 -1.78 -21.73 14.30
CA LYS A 151 -2.27 -21.91 15.67
C LYS A 151 -3.75 -22.28 15.71
N LEU A 152 -4.59 -21.65 14.88
CA LEU A 152 -6.01 -21.97 14.77
C LEU A 152 -6.22 -23.39 14.25
N ALA A 153 -5.44 -23.80 13.26
CA ALA A 153 -5.43 -25.17 12.75
C ALA A 153 -5.08 -26.19 13.83
N LYS A 154 -3.98 -25.97 14.57
CA LYS A 154 -3.57 -26.85 15.68
C LYS A 154 -4.59 -26.92 16.81
N ALA A 155 -5.36 -25.85 17.01
CA ALA A 155 -6.43 -25.79 17.99
C ALA A 155 -7.80 -26.28 17.47
N ALA A 156 -7.88 -26.71 16.19
CA ALA A 156 -9.11 -27.10 15.50
C ALA A 156 -10.22 -26.01 15.56
N LYS A 157 -9.82 -24.73 15.57
CA LYS A 157 -10.73 -23.57 15.67
C LYS A 157 -11.20 -23.12 14.28
N LYS A 158 -12.14 -23.87 13.70
CA LYS A 158 -12.68 -23.65 12.34
C LYS A 158 -13.29 -22.26 12.15
N ASP A 159 -14.11 -21.81 13.09
CA ASP A 159 -14.91 -20.59 12.96
C ASP A 159 -14.08 -19.31 12.90
N ASP A 160 -12.86 -19.36 13.44
CA ASP A 160 -11.92 -18.24 13.48
C ASP A 160 -11.05 -18.16 12.18
N VAL A 161 -11.02 -19.21 11.35
CA VAL A 161 -10.16 -19.28 10.14
C VAL A 161 -10.53 -18.23 9.09
N PRO A 162 -11.82 -18.00 8.75
CA PRO A 162 -12.20 -17.01 7.75
C PRO A 162 -11.81 -15.57 8.12
N GLU A 163 -11.85 -15.22 9.41
CA GLU A 163 -11.42 -13.90 9.87
C GLU A 163 -9.90 -13.75 9.72
N ALA A 164 -9.15 -14.77 10.14
CA ALA A 164 -7.69 -14.76 10.02
C ALA A 164 -7.20 -14.78 8.55
N SER A 165 -7.90 -15.50 7.67
CA SER A 165 -7.57 -15.56 6.23
C SER A 165 -7.92 -14.25 5.50
N ALA A 166 -9.01 -13.58 5.90
CA ALA A 166 -9.38 -12.27 5.40
C ALA A 166 -8.36 -11.21 5.82
N LYS A 167 -7.91 -11.24 7.07
CA LYS A 167 -6.87 -10.33 7.55
C LYS A 167 -5.54 -10.51 6.78
N LEU A 168 -5.11 -11.76 6.60
CA LEU A 168 -3.93 -12.08 5.78
C LEU A 168 -4.05 -11.52 4.36
N ARG A 169 -5.24 -11.63 3.74
CA ARG A 169 -5.50 -11.05 2.43
C ARG A 169 -5.33 -9.54 2.44
N ASP A 170 -5.93 -8.88 3.42
CA ASP A 170 -5.95 -7.44 3.50
C ASP A 170 -4.53 -6.89 3.73
N ASP A 171 -3.70 -7.57 4.53
CA ASP A 171 -2.28 -7.24 4.68
C ASP A 171 -1.48 -7.44 3.38
N LEU A 172 -1.74 -8.53 2.64
CA LEU A 172 -1.14 -8.73 1.32
C LEU A 172 -1.54 -7.62 0.33
N LEU A 173 -2.81 -7.21 0.33
CA LEU A 173 -3.29 -6.12 -0.52
C LEU A 173 -2.74 -4.76 -0.08
N ALA A 174 -2.56 -4.55 1.23
CA ALA A 174 -1.89 -3.36 1.76
C ALA A 174 -0.44 -3.28 1.27
N PHE A 175 0.27 -4.41 1.21
CA PHE A 175 1.60 -4.45 0.62
C PHE A 175 1.57 -4.13 -0.88
N VAL A 176 0.61 -4.70 -1.62
CA VAL A 176 0.43 -4.41 -3.04
C VAL A 176 0.13 -2.92 -3.29
N ALA A 177 -0.57 -2.24 -2.38
CA ALA A 177 -0.81 -0.81 -2.47
C ALA A 177 0.47 0.04 -2.33
N LEU A 178 1.58 -0.54 -1.83
CA LEU A 178 2.90 0.10 -1.80
C LEU A 178 3.64 0.04 -3.15
N THR A 179 3.03 -0.55 -4.19
CA THR A 179 3.61 -0.58 -5.53
C THR A 179 3.96 0.85 -5.98
N PRO A 180 5.23 1.14 -6.32
CA PRO A 180 5.61 2.46 -6.80
C PRO A 180 4.79 2.85 -8.04
N GLN A 181 4.17 4.03 -8.02
CA GLN A 181 3.29 4.51 -9.10
C GLN A 181 3.94 4.41 -10.49
N LYS A 182 5.24 4.71 -10.59
CA LYS A 182 6.03 4.59 -11.84
C LYS A 182 5.95 3.18 -12.44
N LEU A 183 5.94 2.13 -11.61
CA LEU A 183 5.83 0.75 -12.09
C LEU A 183 4.42 0.46 -12.62
N THR A 184 3.39 0.94 -11.91
CA THR A 184 2.00 0.84 -12.36
C THR A 184 1.79 1.58 -13.67
N ASP A 185 2.33 2.79 -13.83
CA ASP A 185 2.18 3.57 -15.06
C ASP A 185 2.91 2.92 -16.25
N LYS A 186 4.02 2.22 -15.98
CA LYS A 186 4.88 1.64 -17.02
C LYS A 186 4.51 0.21 -17.41
N PHE A 187 4.09 -0.60 -16.45
CA PHE A 187 3.82 -2.03 -16.63
C PHE A 187 2.39 -2.43 -16.28
N GLY A 188 1.62 -1.53 -15.67
CA GLY A 188 0.20 -1.72 -15.44
C GLY A 188 -0.55 -1.84 -16.75
N VAL A 189 -1.31 -2.91 -16.89
CA VAL A 189 -2.29 -3.03 -17.97
C VAL A 189 -3.37 -1.98 -17.66
N SER A 190 -3.37 -0.89 -18.42
CA SER A 190 -4.52 0.01 -18.48
C SER A 190 -5.60 -0.72 -19.27
N ASP A 191 -6.33 -1.62 -18.61
CA ASP A 191 -7.60 -2.09 -19.18
C ASP A 191 -8.57 -0.91 -19.16
N LEU A 192 -8.80 -0.37 -20.37
CA LEU A 192 -9.93 0.46 -20.77
C LEU A 192 -11.22 -0.38 -20.75
#